data_AF-A0A1H0I2A1-F1
#
_entry.id   AF-A0A1H0I2A1-F1
#
_cell.length_a   1.000
_cell.length_b   1.000
_cell.length_c   1.000
_cell.angle_alpha   90.00
_cell.angle_beta   90.00
_cell.angle_gamma   90.00
#
_symmetry.space_group_name_H-M   'P 1'
#
loop_
_entity.id
_entity.type
_entity.pdbx_description
1 polymer ?
#
loop_
_entity_poly.entity_id
_entity_poly.type
_entity_poly.pdbx_seq_one_letter_code
_entity_poly.pdbx_strand_id
1 'polypeptide(L)'
;MNRGYRELLGPGRLVLNIRGCPGPPTLRFETAEQGLLLRQGERPLLLGRTQDKGCCKDLAMHRLDGFRSPLPHLRSDAMREGTDWTHQYARWLEETADGPLHDGRWHITRRASFAPGIWTEDFVRDWPGGSLELYCGGGWHGVLPLRSLSPPDAPRVKAYRKHARDGTLAPVLLWWVTFLDGWLILDGHDRAMAALAEGAEPVCVELKPVADEERWRATADEITTAHGQHMARLDSCAPHPNLMHQRAALERGYADVIASLPYDTAHTASWALPGGAAAWDDLAARAMFQFPRD
;
A
#
# COMPACT_ATOMS: atom_id res chain seq x y z
N MET A 1 25.73 1.23 6.35
CA MET A 1 25.60 1.89 5.02
C MET A 1 24.22 2.51 4.97
N ASN A 2 24.12 3.82 4.74
CA ASN A 2 22.84 4.51 4.70
C ASN A 2 22.14 4.12 3.39
N ARG A 3 21.12 3.25 3.45
CA ARG A 3 20.46 2.64 2.28
C ARG A 3 19.52 3.59 1.52
N GLY A 4 19.33 4.81 2.03
CA GLY A 4 18.50 5.80 1.35
C GLY A 4 18.61 7.21 1.93
N TYR A 5 18.06 8.16 1.18
CA TYR A 5 17.86 9.55 1.61
C TYR A 5 16.39 9.75 2.00
N ARG A 6 16.15 10.54 3.06
CA ARG A 6 14.79 10.85 3.54
C ARG A 6 14.43 12.29 3.21
N GLU A 7 13.31 12.47 2.53
CA GLU A 7 12.68 13.76 2.24
C GLU A 7 11.50 13.95 3.20
N LEU A 8 11.51 15.03 3.99
CA LEU A 8 10.46 15.30 4.98
C LEU A 8 9.39 16.20 4.36
N LEU A 9 8.13 15.75 4.36
CA LEU A 9 7.01 16.45 3.73
C LEU A 9 6.08 17.14 4.73
N GLY A 10 6.45 17.12 6.01
CA GLY A 10 5.66 17.63 7.12
C GLY A 10 5.29 16.55 8.15
N PRO A 11 4.48 16.89 9.15
CA PRO A 11 4.14 15.98 10.24
C PRO A 11 3.52 14.67 9.73
N GLY A 12 4.11 13.54 10.12
CA GLY A 12 3.62 12.21 9.78
C GLY A 12 3.80 11.80 8.31
N ARG A 13 4.58 12.55 7.50
CA ARG A 13 4.78 12.28 6.07
C ARG A 13 6.24 12.41 5.68
N LEU A 14 6.77 11.38 5.02
CA LEU A 14 8.12 11.41 4.46
C LEU A 14 8.24 10.52 3.23
N VAL A 15 9.26 10.77 2.41
CA VAL A 15 9.64 9.89 1.29
C VAL A 15 11.01 9.29 1.57
N LEU A 16 11.12 7.98 1.36
CA LEU A 16 12.37 7.25 1.34
C LEU A 16 12.83 7.09 -0.10
N ASN A 17 14.06 7.48 -0.40
CA ASN A 17 14.72 7.22 -1.67
C ASN A 17 15.72 6.08 -1.47
N ILE A 18 15.28 4.86 -1.78
CA ILE A 18 16.04 3.62 -1.60
C ILE A 18 16.92 3.41 -2.83
N ARG A 19 18.20 3.10 -2.61
CA ARG A 19 19.17 2.87 -3.69
C ARG A 19 20.16 1.77 -3.33
N GLY A 20 20.64 1.07 -4.35
CA GLY A 20 21.70 0.08 -4.20
C GLY A 20 21.22 -1.24 -3.60
N CYS A 21 19.94 -1.58 -3.75
CA CYS A 21 19.37 -2.89 -3.46
C CYS A 21 19.46 -3.76 -4.73
N PRO A 22 20.43 -4.69 -4.83
CA PRO A 22 20.54 -5.55 -6.00
C PRO A 22 19.42 -6.59 -6.01
N GLY A 23 18.67 -6.63 -7.11
CA GLY A 23 17.64 -7.65 -7.33
C GLY A 23 16.31 -7.38 -6.61
N PRO A 24 15.41 -8.36 -6.64
CA PRO A 24 14.07 -8.20 -6.08
C PRO A 24 14.10 -8.17 -4.54
N PRO A 25 13.20 -7.43 -3.88
CA PRO A 25 13.14 -7.38 -2.43
C PRO A 25 12.70 -8.73 -1.83
N THR A 26 12.96 -8.93 -0.54
CA THR A 26 12.59 -10.19 0.12
C THR A 26 11.08 -10.38 0.11
N LEU A 27 10.29 -9.35 0.45
CA LEU A 27 8.84 -9.37 0.30
C LEU A 27 8.45 -8.80 -1.07
N ARG A 28 7.90 -9.63 -1.96
CA ARG A 28 7.68 -9.24 -3.36
C ARG A 28 6.53 -10.00 -4.01
N PHE A 29 5.98 -9.40 -5.06
CA PHE A 29 5.06 -10.08 -5.97
C PHE A 29 5.81 -10.72 -7.13
N GLU A 30 5.54 -11.98 -7.39
CA GLU A 30 5.98 -12.74 -8.55
C GLU A 30 4.77 -13.07 -9.43
N THR A 31 4.91 -12.97 -10.75
CA THR A 31 3.82 -13.21 -11.71
C THR A 31 4.23 -14.24 -12.76
N ALA A 32 3.25 -15.04 -13.18
CA ALA A 32 3.36 -15.98 -14.29
C ALA A 32 2.00 -16.12 -14.97
N GLU A 33 1.87 -15.63 -16.21
CA GLU A 33 0.61 -15.60 -16.96
C GLU A 33 -0.55 -15.01 -16.14
N GLN A 34 -1.49 -15.83 -15.68
CA GLN A 34 -2.63 -15.43 -14.84
C GLN A 34 -2.38 -15.61 -13.34
N GLY A 35 -1.27 -16.25 -12.97
CA GLY A 35 -0.85 -16.53 -11.61
C GLY A 35 -0.10 -15.37 -10.98
N LEU A 36 -0.47 -15.07 -9.75
CA LEU A 36 0.17 -14.13 -8.83
C LEU A 36 0.70 -14.92 -7.63
N LEU A 37 1.88 -14.57 -7.15
CA LEU A 37 2.46 -15.08 -5.93
C LEU A 37 3.02 -13.92 -5.10
N LEU A 38 2.59 -13.76 -3.85
CA LEU A 38 3.33 -12.98 -2.87
C LEU A 38 4.32 -13.90 -2.16
N ARG A 39 5.59 -13.49 -2.09
CA ARG A 39 6.67 -14.26 -1.46
C ARG A 39 7.44 -13.40 -0.46
N GLN A 40 7.88 -14.00 0.65
CA GLN A 40 8.85 -13.42 1.59
C GLN A 40 10.10 -14.31 1.70
N GLY A 41 11.17 -13.92 1.01
CA GLY A 41 12.37 -14.73 0.86
C GLY A 41 12.04 -15.96 0.03
N GLU A 42 12.16 -17.14 0.62
CA GLU A 42 11.73 -18.40 -0.01
C GLU A 42 10.28 -18.79 0.33
N ARG A 43 9.63 -18.09 1.25
CA ARG A 43 8.30 -18.46 1.76
C ARG A 43 7.18 -17.94 0.86
N PRO A 44 6.37 -18.80 0.21
CA PRO A 44 5.16 -18.35 -0.44
C PRO A 44 4.15 -17.91 0.63
N LEU A 45 3.47 -16.78 0.43
CA LEU A 45 2.54 -16.18 1.39
C LEU A 45 1.12 -16.04 0.84
N LEU A 46 0.98 -15.80 -0.46
CA LEU A 46 -0.32 -15.69 -1.11
C LEU A 46 -0.18 -16.20 -2.53
N LEU A 47 -1.03 -17.15 -2.91
CA LEU A 47 -1.27 -17.51 -4.29
C LEU A 47 -2.54 -16.81 -4.74
N GLY A 48 -2.54 -16.24 -5.95
CA GLY A 48 -3.70 -15.62 -6.53
C GLY A 48 -3.80 -15.94 -8.01
N ARG A 49 -5.02 -16.00 -8.55
CA ARG A 49 -5.24 -16.08 -9.99
C ARG A 49 -6.45 -15.26 -10.35
N THR A 50 -6.32 -14.48 -11.41
CA THR A 50 -7.43 -13.69 -11.93
C THR A 50 -8.40 -14.59 -12.69
N GLN A 51 -9.70 -14.45 -12.41
CA GLN A 51 -10.78 -15.10 -13.15
C GLN A 51 -11.30 -14.17 -14.26
N ASP A 52 -11.75 -14.81 -15.34
CA ASP A 52 -12.43 -14.22 -16.52
C ASP A 52 -11.61 -13.27 -17.42
N LYS A 53 -12.00 -13.28 -18.71
CA LYS A 53 -11.50 -12.38 -19.75
C LYS A 53 -12.30 -11.06 -19.82
N GLY A 54 -13.19 -10.83 -18.86
CA GLY A 54 -14.05 -9.65 -18.77
C GLY A 54 -13.33 -8.40 -18.27
N CYS A 55 -14.04 -7.27 -18.26
CA CYS A 55 -13.51 -5.98 -17.81
C CYS A 55 -13.35 -5.92 -16.28
N CYS A 56 -14.23 -6.61 -15.53
CA CYS A 56 -14.14 -6.76 -14.07
C CYS A 56 -13.61 -8.17 -13.80
N LYS A 57 -12.51 -8.28 -13.05
CA LYS A 57 -11.83 -9.56 -12.79
C LYS A 57 -11.82 -9.83 -11.30
N ASP A 58 -12.22 -11.02 -10.91
CA ASP A 58 -12.06 -11.45 -9.53
C ASP A 58 -10.67 -12.04 -9.33
N LEU A 59 -10.02 -11.70 -8.23
CA LEU A 59 -8.80 -12.37 -7.80
C LEU A 59 -9.15 -13.42 -6.75
N ALA A 60 -9.26 -14.68 -7.19
CA ALA A 60 -9.28 -15.80 -6.27
C ALA A 60 -7.90 -15.92 -5.62
N MET A 61 -7.87 -16.09 -4.30
CA MET A 61 -6.62 -16.14 -3.55
C MET A 61 -6.63 -17.23 -2.48
N HIS A 62 -5.44 -17.70 -2.14
CA HIS A 62 -5.16 -18.58 -1.03
C HIS A 62 -3.90 -18.12 -0.32
N ARG A 63 -4.03 -17.80 0.97
CA ARG A 63 -2.93 -17.32 1.81
C ARG A 63 -2.34 -18.46 2.61
N LEU A 64 -1.03 -18.40 2.79
CA LEU A 64 -0.23 -19.42 3.47
C LEU A 64 0.34 -18.83 4.77
N ASP A 65 0.51 -19.71 5.76
CA ASP A 65 1.16 -19.33 7.01
C ASP A 65 2.66 -19.05 6.82
N GLY A 66 3.26 -18.38 7.80
CA GLY A 66 4.71 -18.15 7.85
C GLY A 66 5.15 -16.73 7.48
N PHE A 67 4.21 -15.81 7.26
CA PHE A 67 4.47 -14.39 7.19
C PHE A 67 5.17 -13.89 8.47
N ARG A 68 6.24 -13.12 8.29
CA ARG A 68 6.91 -12.40 9.38
C ARG A 68 6.80 -10.91 9.14
N SER A 69 6.48 -10.18 10.21
CA SER A 69 6.50 -8.73 10.16
C SER A 69 7.91 -8.22 9.82
N PRO A 70 8.03 -7.18 8.98
CA PRO A 70 9.29 -6.50 8.74
C PRO A 70 9.71 -5.61 9.92
N LEU A 71 8.83 -5.37 10.90
CA LEU A 71 9.10 -4.53 12.07
C LEU A 71 9.47 -5.38 13.30
N PRO A 72 10.29 -4.85 14.22
CA PRO A 72 10.56 -5.51 15.50
C PRO A 72 9.29 -5.56 16.37
N HIS A 73 9.31 -6.47 17.34
CA HIS A 73 8.21 -6.59 18.29
C HIS A 73 8.04 -5.32 19.13
N LEU A 74 6.87 -4.69 19.05
CA LEU A 74 6.56 -3.50 19.82
C LEU A 74 6.27 -3.83 21.28
N ARG A 75 7.03 -3.19 22.16
CA ARG A 75 6.85 -3.27 23.62
C ARG A 75 5.85 -2.21 24.08
N SER A 76 5.24 -2.46 25.25
CA SER A 76 4.22 -1.57 25.82
C SER A 76 4.77 -0.20 26.23
N ASP A 77 6.04 -0.11 26.62
CA ASP A 77 6.74 1.13 26.99
C ASP A 77 6.86 2.06 25.78
N ALA A 78 7.40 1.56 24.67
CA ALA A 78 7.53 2.30 23.41
C ALA A 78 6.19 2.86 22.90
N MET A 79 5.09 2.10 23.08
CA MET A 79 3.74 2.57 22.74
C MET A 79 3.29 3.78 23.57
N ARG A 80 3.65 3.84 24.85
CA ARG A 80 3.26 4.93 25.76
C ARG A 80 4.14 6.17 25.63
N GLU A 81 5.37 6.01 25.15
CA GLU A 81 6.32 7.12 24.96
C GLU A 81 5.87 8.14 23.88
N GLY A 82 4.91 7.78 23.03
CA GLY A 82 4.36 8.71 22.03
C GLY A 82 5.34 9.03 20.89
N THR A 83 6.12 8.03 20.46
CA THR A 83 7.09 8.15 19.36
C THR A 83 6.43 8.62 18.07
N ASP A 84 7.17 9.36 17.23
CA ASP A 84 6.80 9.56 15.84
C ASP A 84 6.91 8.23 15.07
N TRP A 85 5.78 7.54 14.97
CA TRP A 85 5.68 6.22 14.35
C TRP A 85 6.05 6.23 12.86
N THR A 86 5.81 7.34 12.15
CA THR A 86 6.20 7.44 10.74
C THR A 86 7.72 7.36 10.62
N HIS A 87 8.44 8.14 11.42
CA HIS A 87 9.91 8.13 11.43
C HIS A 87 10.50 6.82 11.96
N GLN A 88 9.86 6.24 12.98
CA GLN A 88 10.30 4.99 13.59
C GLN A 88 10.10 3.80 12.63
N TYR A 89 8.98 3.74 11.93
CA TYR A 89 8.71 2.70 10.94
C TYR A 89 9.61 2.85 9.73
N ALA A 90 9.83 4.07 9.25
CA ALA A 90 10.79 4.35 8.20
C ALA A 90 12.18 3.79 8.53
N ARG A 91 12.66 4.02 9.76
CA ARG A 91 13.93 3.48 10.24
C ARG A 91 13.97 1.95 10.22
N TRP A 92 12.96 1.30 10.80
CA TRP A 92 12.91 -0.16 10.83
C TRP A 92 12.78 -0.77 9.43
N LEU A 93 12.06 -0.12 8.52
CA LEU A 93 11.92 -0.55 7.13
C LEU A 93 13.24 -0.42 6.35
N GLU A 94 14.07 0.59 6.62
CA GLU A 94 15.41 0.70 6.01
C GLU A 94 16.40 -0.35 6.54
N GLU A 95 16.26 -0.73 7.82
CA GLU A 95 17.14 -1.68 8.52
C GLU A 95 16.75 -3.14 8.24
N THR A 96 15.48 -3.44 8.03
CA THR A 96 14.99 -4.80 7.83
C THR A 96 15.38 -5.37 6.47
N ALA A 97 15.64 -6.68 6.44
CA ALA A 97 15.82 -7.43 5.19
C ALA A 97 14.51 -8.05 4.68
N ASP A 98 13.45 -8.11 5.50
CA ASP A 98 12.23 -8.86 5.23
C ASP A 98 11.06 -8.01 4.66
N GLY A 99 11.36 -6.78 4.26
CA GLY A 99 10.37 -5.79 3.77
C GLY A 99 10.24 -5.73 2.24
N PRO A 100 9.28 -4.90 1.75
CA PRO A 100 9.02 -4.74 0.33
C PRO A 100 9.89 -3.67 -0.35
N LEU A 101 10.73 -2.96 0.42
CA LEU A 101 11.54 -1.87 -0.10
C LEU A 101 12.56 -2.39 -1.10
N HIS A 102 12.52 -1.81 -2.30
CA HIS A 102 13.51 -1.95 -3.36
C HIS A 102 13.90 -0.57 -3.88
N ASP A 103 14.89 -0.51 -4.77
CA ASP A 103 15.34 0.73 -5.41
C ASP A 103 14.16 1.52 -5.99
N GLY A 104 14.07 2.79 -5.60
CA GLY A 104 12.93 3.64 -5.92
C GLY A 104 12.53 4.58 -4.78
N ARG A 105 11.48 5.36 -5.03
CA ARG A 105 10.91 6.29 -4.04
C ARG A 105 9.69 5.68 -3.38
N TRP A 106 9.62 5.80 -2.07
CA TRP A 106 8.57 5.23 -1.23
C TRP A 106 8.01 6.29 -0.30
N HIS A 107 6.72 6.59 -0.42
CA HIS A 107 6.04 7.50 0.48
C HIS A 107 5.54 6.74 1.71
N ILE A 108 5.83 7.29 2.88
CA ILE A 108 5.36 6.80 4.17
C ILE A 108 4.50 7.91 4.77
N THR A 109 3.22 7.61 4.98
CA THR A 109 2.24 8.59 5.47
C THR A 109 1.42 8.02 6.62
N ARG A 110 1.24 8.81 7.67
CA ARG A 110 0.27 8.52 8.71
C ARG A 110 -1.14 8.73 8.15
N ARG A 111 -2.02 7.77 8.39
CA ARG A 111 -3.42 7.78 7.97
C ARG A 111 -4.29 7.40 9.16
N ALA A 112 -5.20 8.30 9.55
CA ALA A 112 -6.08 8.09 10.70
C ALA A 112 -7.55 7.88 10.33
N SER A 113 -7.88 7.98 9.05
CA SER A 113 -9.23 7.76 8.53
C SER A 113 -9.20 7.07 7.17
N PHE A 114 -10.15 6.18 6.94
CA PHE A 114 -10.40 5.56 5.65
C PHE A 114 -11.83 5.87 5.19
N ALA A 115 -12.13 5.57 3.93
CA ALA A 115 -13.50 5.61 3.47
C ALA A 115 -14.34 4.60 4.29
N PRO A 116 -15.63 4.89 4.54
CA PRO A 116 -16.53 3.94 5.18
C PRO A 116 -16.50 2.58 4.47
N GLY A 117 -16.58 1.48 5.22
CA GLY A 117 -16.54 0.13 4.66
C GLY A 117 -15.16 -0.52 4.68
N ILE A 118 -14.06 0.23 4.54
CA ILE A 118 -12.71 -0.34 4.34
C ILE A 118 -12.29 -1.31 5.46
N TRP A 119 -12.52 -0.95 6.72
CA TRP A 119 -12.14 -1.78 7.88
C TRP A 119 -13.28 -2.70 8.38
N THR A 120 -14.42 -2.70 7.69
CA THR A 120 -15.61 -3.47 8.07
C THR A 120 -16.03 -4.44 6.98
N GLU A 121 -16.46 -3.91 5.83
CA GLU A 121 -16.97 -4.64 4.66
C GLU A 121 -15.79 -5.15 3.81
N ASP A 122 -14.82 -4.28 3.51
CA ASP A 122 -13.68 -4.60 2.66
C ASP A 122 -12.44 -5.07 3.46
N PHE A 123 -12.65 -5.54 4.69
CA PHE A 123 -11.60 -6.15 5.50
C PHE A 123 -11.71 -7.66 5.46
N VAL A 124 -10.80 -8.32 4.71
CA VAL A 124 -10.87 -9.78 4.52
C VAL A 124 -10.55 -10.50 5.83
N ARG A 125 -11.57 -11.13 6.42
CA ARG A 125 -11.45 -11.91 7.67
C ARG A 125 -11.36 -13.42 7.45
N ASP A 126 -11.85 -13.91 6.32
CA ASP A 126 -11.75 -15.32 5.97
C ASP A 126 -10.30 -15.75 5.85
N TRP A 127 -10.02 -17.03 6.09
CA TRP A 127 -8.69 -17.63 5.98
C TRP A 127 -8.84 -19.13 5.69
N PRO A 128 -7.96 -19.77 4.89
CA PRO A 128 -6.86 -19.18 4.12
C PRO A 128 -7.31 -18.56 2.78
N GLY A 129 -8.49 -18.93 2.29
CA GLY A 129 -9.01 -18.51 0.99
C GLY A 129 -9.65 -17.12 0.97
N GLY A 130 -10.15 -16.76 -0.20
CA GLY A 130 -11.00 -15.58 -0.44
C GLY A 130 -11.03 -15.22 -1.92
N SER A 131 -11.94 -14.32 -2.28
CA SER A 131 -11.97 -13.67 -3.59
C SER A 131 -11.98 -12.16 -3.39
N LEU A 132 -11.22 -11.43 -4.20
CA LEU A 132 -11.27 -9.97 -4.24
C LEU A 132 -11.97 -9.54 -5.52
N GLU A 133 -13.06 -8.81 -5.39
CA GLU A 133 -13.80 -8.24 -6.52
C GLU A 133 -13.04 -6.99 -7.00
N LEU A 134 -12.30 -7.09 -8.11
CA LEU A 134 -11.56 -5.96 -8.67
C LEU A 134 -12.50 -5.18 -9.60
N TYR A 135 -13.15 -4.14 -9.07
CA TYR A 135 -14.12 -3.35 -9.80
C TYR A 135 -13.51 -2.66 -11.03
N CYS A 136 -14.30 -2.62 -12.11
CA CYS A 136 -13.95 -1.92 -13.33
C CYS A 136 -13.68 -0.43 -13.04
N GLY A 137 -12.42 0.00 -13.16
CA GLY A 137 -12.01 1.40 -13.00
C GLY A 137 -11.67 1.86 -11.58
N GLY A 138 -11.64 0.96 -10.58
CA GLY A 138 -11.31 1.32 -9.20
C GLY A 138 -10.86 0.18 -8.28
N GLY A 139 -10.51 -1.00 -8.82
CA GLY A 139 -9.98 -2.13 -8.03
C GLY A 139 -10.82 -2.51 -6.80
N TRP A 140 -10.20 -3.01 -5.72
CA TRP A 140 -10.92 -3.54 -4.54
C TRP A 140 -11.03 -2.55 -3.36
N HIS A 141 -10.04 -1.68 -3.14
CA HIS A 141 -10.03 -0.69 -2.04
C HIS A 141 -10.13 -1.24 -0.61
N GLY A 142 -9.88 -2.53 -0.38
CA GLY A 142 -9.92 -3.14 0.95
C GLY A 142 -8.58 -3.41 1.61
N VAL A 143 -8.62 -4.07 2.78
CA VAL A 143 -7.45 -4.43 3.59
C VAL A 143 -7.31 -5.96 3.71
N LEU A 144 -6.17 -6.49 3.28
CA LEU A 144 -5.88 -7.92 3.27
C LEU A 144 -4.82 -8.28 4.33
N PRO A 145 -5.14 -9.11 5.32
CA PRO A 145 -4.15 -9.61 6.27
C PRO A 145 -3.31 -10.75 5.66
N LEU A 146 -2.00 -10.70 5.91
CA LEU A 146 -1.01 -11.71 5.50
C LEU A 146 -0.85 -12.89 6.47
N ARG A 147 -1.62 -12.91 7.56
CA ARG A 147 -1.74 -14.05 8.48
C ARG A 147 -3.15 -14.11 9.05
N SER A 148 -3.53 -15.27 9.58
CA SER A 148 -4.79 -15.41 10.31
C SER A 148 -4.90 -14.39 11.45
N LEU A 149 -6.08 -13.79 11.57
CA LEU A 149 -6.40 -12.76 12.56
C LEU A 149 -6.67 -13.41 13.92
N SER A 150 -6.07 -12.86 14.98
CA SER A 150 -6.35 -13.32 16.33
C SER A 150 -7.76 -12.92 16.75
N PRO A 151 -8.48 -13.77 17.52
CA PRO A 151 -9.81 -13.40 18.00
C PRO A 151 -9.75 -12.23 19.00
N PRO A 152 -10.83 -11.44 19.14
CA PRO A 152 -10.84 -10.24 19.98
C PRO A 152 -10.51 -10.45 21.47
N ASP A 153 -10.65 -11.68 21.96
CA ASP A 153 -10.43 -12.08 23.35
C ASP A 153 -9.05 -12.73 23.60
N ALA A 154 -8.25 -12.91 22.55
CA ALA A 154 -6.88 -13.40 22.66
C ALA A 154 -6.06 -12.49 23.61
N PRO A 155 -5.17 -13.06 24.46
CA PRO A 155 -4.43 -12.28 25.45
C PRO A 155 -3.67 -11.08 24.86
N ARG A 156 -3.07 -11.27 23.68
CA ARG A 156 -2.33 -10.20 22.98
C ARG A 156 -3.25 -9.09 22.48
N VAL A 157 -4.42 -9.43 21.94
CA VAL A 157 -5.42 -8.44 21.50
C VAL A 157 -5.97 -7.68 22.69
N LYS A 158 -6.29 -8.36 23.81
CA LYS A 158 -6.71 -7.72 25.07
C LYS A 158 -5.68 -6.71 25.59
N ALA A 159 -4.39 -7.04 25.52
CA ALA A 159 -3.33 -6.11 25.89
C ALA A 159 -3.33 -4.85 25.01
N TYR A 160 -3.43 -5.02 23.68
CA TYR A 160 -3.52 -3.88 22.75
C TYR A 160 -4.82 -3.08 22.88
N ARG A 161 -5.95 -3.71 23.26
CA ARG A 161 -7.22 -3.01 23.53
C ARG A 161 -7.10 -2.01 24.68
N LYS A 162 -6.24 -2.29 25.67
CA LYS A 162 -5.89 -1.29 26.70
C LYS A 162 -5.21 -0.08 26.07
N HIS A 163 -4.24 -0.29 25.19
CA HIS A 163 -3.57 0.81 24.48
C HIS A 163 -4.53 1.58 23.56
N ALA A 164 -5.49 0.92 22.92
CA ALA A 164 -6.50 1.57 22.09
C ALA A 164 -7.34 2.55 22.93
N ARG A 165 -7.86 2.09 24.08
CA ARG A 165 -8.60 2.95 25.03
C ARG A 165 -7.76 4.08 25.62
N ASP A 166 -6.50 3.79 25.91
CA ASP A 166 -5.54 4.77 26.45
C ASP A 166 -5.04 5.77 25.37
N GLY A 167 -5.38 5.60 24.08
CA GLY A 167 -4.89 6.44 22.98
C GLY A 167 -3.40 6.26 22.66
N THR A 168 -2.78 5.17 23.12
CA THR A 168 -1.33 4.89 22.97
C THR A 168 -1.05 3.74 22.00
N LEU A 169 -2.07 3.21 21.32
CA LEU A 169 -1.89 2.11 20.38
C LEU A 169 -1.04 2.56 19.18
N ALA A 170 0.08 1.90 18.96
CA ALA A 170 0.92 2.18 17.81
C ALA A 170 0.18 1.85 16.49
N PRO A 171 0.37 2.64 15.42
CA PRO A 171 -0.34 2.48 14.15
C PRO A 171 -0.10 1.15 13.43
N VAL A 172 -1.07 0.63 12.69
CA VAL A 172 -0.90 -0.54 11.82
C VAL A 172 -0.03 -0.15 10.61
N LEU A 173 0.92 -0.99 10.20
CA LEU A 173 1.71 -0.76 8.98
C LEU A 173 1.00 -1.40 7.79
N LEU A 174 0.62 -0.58 6.81
CA LEU A 174 -0.02 -0.99 5.58
C LEU A 174 0.91 -0.82 4.39
N TRP A 175 0.80 -1.71 3.41
CA TRP A 175 1.43 -1.58 2.10
C TRP A 175 0.37 -1.46 1.00
N TRP A 176 0.37 -0.33 0.30
CA TRP A 176 -0.50 -0.12 -0.85
C TRP A 176 -0.02 -0.92 -2.07
N VAL A 177 -0.91 -1.73 -2.62
CA VAL A 177 -0.68 -2.56 -3.80
C VAL A 177 -1.57 -2.09 -4.93
N THR A 178 -0.96 -1.36 -5.87
CA THR A 178 -1.67 -0.65 -6.95
C THR A 178 -2.56 -1.53 -7.82
N PHE A 179 -2.14 -2.74 -8.18
CA PHE A 179 -2.95 -3.61 -9.03
C PHE A 179 -4.10 -4.30 -8.27
N LEU A 180 -4.08 -4.28 -6.93
CA LEU A 180 -5.23 -4.64 -6.10
C LEU A 180 -6.10 -3.42 -5.80
N ASP A 181 -5.54 -2.23 -5.99
CA ASP A 181 -6.08 -0.95 -5.52
C ASP A 181 -6.42 -1.01 -4.02
N GLY A 182 -5.59 -1.69 -3.22
CA GLY A 182 -5.87 -2.00 -1.82
C GLY A 182 -4.62 -2.19 -0.98
N TRP A 183 -4.80 -2.52 0.30
CA TRP A 183 -3.72 -2.59 1.28
C TRP A 183 -3.44 -4.02 1.76
N LEU A 184 -2.16 -4.33 1.95
CA LEU A 184 -1.72 -5.48 2.74
C LEU A 184 -1.32 -5.02 4.15
N ILE A 185 -1.71 -5.77 5.19
CA ILE A 185 -1.19 -5.55 6.54
C ILE A 185 0.19 -6.18 6.68
N LEU A 186 1.24 -5.35 6.80
CA LEU A 186 2.61 -5.80 7.04
C LEU A 186 2.93 -5.97 8.52
N ASP A 187 2.40 -5.11 9.38
CA ASP A 187 2.47 -5.28 10.83
C ASP A 187 1.21 -4.72 11.47
N GLY A 188 0.79 -5.34 12.56
CA GLY A 188 -0.24 -4.80 13.43
C GLY A 188 -1.58 -5.47 13.24
N HIS A 189 -1.64 -6.71 12.74
CA HIS A 189 -2.88 -7.48 12.64
C HIS A 189 -3.65 -7.50 13.97
N ASP A 190 -2.96 -7.79 15.08
CA ASP A 190 -3.61 -7.80 16.42
C ASP A 190 -3.95 -6.39 16.93
N ARG A 191 -3.24 -5.36 16.44
CA ARG A 191 -3.50 -3.96 16.78
C ARG A 191 -4.72 -3.44 16.03
N ALA A 192 -4.88 -3.81 14.76
CA ALA A 192 -6.09 -3.60 14.00
C ALA A 192 -7.29 -4.25 14.71
N MET A 193 -7.17 -5.53 15.07
CA MET A 193 -8.23 -6.23 15.81
C MET A 193 -8.55 -5.58 17.16
N ALA A 194 -7.54 -5.06 17.86
CA ALA A 194 -7.75 -4.36 19.12
C ALA A 194 -8.49 -3.04 18.95
N ALA A 195 -8.14 -2.21 17.96
CA ALA A 195 -8.85 -0.96 17.67
C ALA A 195 -10.31 -1.25 17.29
N LEU A 196 -10.53 -2.21 16.38
CA LEU A 196 -11.87 -2.61 15.94
C LEU A 196 -12.72 -3.17 17.08
N ALA A 197 -12.13 -3.94 18.00
CA ALA A 197 -12.84 -4.47 19.17
C ALA A 197 -13.26 -3.37 20.17
N GLU A 198 -12.64 -2.20 20.13
CA GLU A 198 -13.02 -1.01 20.90
C GLU A 198 -13.93 -0.06 20.08
N GLY A 199 -14.41 -0.50 18.90
CA GLY A 199 -15.29 0.30 18.04
C GLY A 199 -14.57 1.47 17.35
N ALA A 200 -13.24 1.44 17.29
CA ALA A 200 -12.42 2.48 16.67
C ALA A 200 -11.79 2.01 15.36
N GLU A 201 -11.63 2.93 14.42
CA GLU A 201 -10.86 2.69 13.21
C GLU A 201 -9.35 2.61 13.52
N PRO A 202 -8.61 1.64 12.97
CA PRO A 202 -7.17 1.57 13.18
C PRO A 202 -6.44 2.77 12.58
N VAL A 203 -5.67 3.48 13.41
CA VAL A 203 -4.66 4.42 12.91
C VAL A 203 -3.58 3.63 12.19
N CYS A 204 -3.17 4.09 11.02
CA CYS A 204 -2.23 3.41 10.15
C CYS A 204 -1.04 4.28 9.76
N VAL A 205 0.06 3.63 9.38
CA VAL A 205 1.13 4.18 8.57
C VAL A 205 1.09 3.42 7.25
N GLU A 206 0.83 4.13 6.17
CA GLU A 206 0.77 3.60 4.81
C GLU A 206 2.13 3.75 4.15
N LEU A 207 2.60 2.67 3.55
CA LEU A 207 3.76 2.60 2.65
C LEU A 207 3.27 2.42 1.22
N LYS A 208 3.70 3.30 0.30
CA LYS A 208 3.41 3.15 -1.13
C LYS A 208 4.57 3.57 -2.02
N PRO A 209 4.80 2.91 -3.16
CA PRO A 209 5.74 3.40 -4.15
C PRO A 209 5.23 4.71 -4.76
N VAL A 210 6.13 5.65 -5.05
CA VAL A 210 5.79 6.90 -5.74
C VAL A 210 6.68 7.11 -6.95
N ALA A 211 6.24 8.00 -7.86
CA ALA A 211 6.94 8.26 -9.10
C ALA A 211 8.43 8.57 -8.88
N ASP A 212 9.27 7.92 -9.68
CA ASP A 212 10.69 8.27 -9.77
C ASP A 212 10.87 9.65 -10.41
N GLU A 213 12.08 10.19 -10.25
CA GLU A 213 12.37 11.56 -10.67
C GLU A 213 12.24 11.80 -12.16
N GLU A 214 12.67 10.84 -12.98
CA GLU A 214 12.60 10.93 -14.43
C GLU A 214 11.14 10.95 -14.90
N ARG A 215 10.33 10.03 -14.35
CA ARG A 215 8.94 9.86 -14.74
C ARG A 215 8.08 11.05 -14.35
N TRP A 216 8.17 11.56 -13.12
CA TRP A 216 7.33 12.71 -12.75
C TRP A 216 7.76 13.99 -13.47
N ARG A 217 9.05 14.17 -13.78
CA ARG A 217 9.53 15.30 -14.58
C ARG A 217 8.98 15.27 -16.00
N ALA A 218 9.00 14.10 -16.66
CA ALA A 218 8.39 13.95 -17.97
C ALA A 218 6.89 14.31 -17.96
N THR A 219 6.15 13.83 -16.96
CA THR A 219 4.72 14.20 -16.80
C THR A 219 4.54 15.69 -16.49
N ALA A 220 5.43 16.31 -15.72
CA ALA A 220 5.39 17.74 -15.43
C ALA A 220 5.61 18.58 -16.70
N ASP A 221 6.52 18.18 -17.60
CA ASP A 221 6.75 18.86 -18.88
C ASP A 221 5.51 18.81 -19.79
N GLU A 222 4.84 17.66 -19.85
CA GLU A 222 3.56 17.50 -20.56
C GLU A 222 2.46 18.42 -20.00
N ILE A 223 2.30 18.43 -18.67
CA ILE A 223 1.31 19.26 -17.98
C ILE A 223 1.62 20.75 -18.15
N THR A 224 2.90 21.14 -18.07
CA THR A 224 3.35 22.53 -18.29
C THR A 224 3.02 22.99 -19.71
N THR A 225 3.24 22.12 -20.70
CA THR A 225 2.89 22.39 -22.10
C THR A 225 1.38 22.57 -22.27
N ALA A 226 0.58 21.67 -21.69
CA ALA A 226 -0.88 21.76 -21.75
C ALA A 226 -1.43 23.01 -21.03
N HIS A 227 -0.86 23.37 -19.88
CA HIS A 227 -1.19 24.60 -19.16
C HIS A 227 -0.92 25.85 -19.99
N GLY A 228 0.27 25.93 -20.61
CA GLY A 228 0.61 27.04 -21.52
C GLY A 228 -0.37 27.20 -22.69
N GLN A 229 -0.82 26.09 -23.28
CA GLN A 229 -1.84 26.10 -24.33
C GLN A 229 -3.21 26.57 -23.80
N HIS A 230 -3.61 26.13 -22.61
CA HIS A 230 -4.90 26.53 -22.02
C HIS A 230 -4.90 28.01 -21.63
N MET A 231 -3.79 28.49 -21.07
CA MET A 231 -3.56 29.91 -20.77
C MET A 231 -3.65 30.73 -22.07
N ALA A 232 -2.95 30.33 -23.15
CA ALA A 232 -2.96 31.06 -24.42
C ALA A 232 -4.38 31.16 -25.02
N ARG A 233 -5.21 30.11 -24.85
CA ARG A 233 -6.62 30.15 -25.24
C ARG A 233 -7.41 31.17 -24.42
N LEU A 234 -7.22 31.21 -23.10
CA LEU A 234 -7.87 32.19 -22.23
C LEU A 234 -7.47 33.63 -22.57
N ASP A 235 -6.18 33.89 -22.82
CA ASP A 235 -5.69 35.22 -23.21
C ASP A 235 -6.22 35.67 -24.60
N SER A 236 -6.63 34.72 -25.45
CA SER A 236 -7.28 35.00 -26.74
C SER A 236 -8.79 35.29 -26.63
N CYS A 237 -9.41 35.04 -25.48
CA CYS A 237 -10.84 35.30 -25.27
C CYS A 237 -11.11 36.80 -25.10
N ALA A 238 -12.30 37.24 -25.55
CA ALA A 238 -12.75 38.60 -25.30
C ALA A 238 -12.86 38.88 -23.78
N PRO A 239 -12.48 40.07 -23.29
CA PRO A 239 -12.57 40.39 -21.88
C PRO A 239 -13.99 40.21 -21.34
N HIS A 240 -14.13 39.44 -20.26
CA HIS A 240 -15.39 39.28 -19.54
C HIS A 240 -15.17 39.26 -18.03
N PRO A 241 -16.19 39.54 -17.20
CA PRO A 241 -16.05 39.74 -15.76
C PRO A 241 -15.34 38.58 -15.01
N ASN A 242 -15.50 37.35 -15.47
CA ASN A 242 -14.94 36.16 -14.82
C ASN A 242 -13.52 35.75 -15.28
N LEU A 243 -12.92 36.45 -16.25
CA LEU A 243 -11.69 35.98 -16.90
C LEU A 243 -10.51 35.92 -15.91
N MET A 244 -10.38 36.93 -15.05
CA MET A 244 -9.35 36.96 -14.00
C MET A 244 -9.52 35.86 -12.97
N HIS A 245 -10.77 35.53 -12.60
CA HIS A 245 -11.07 34.44 -11.67
C HIS A 245 -10.74 33.07 -12.29
N GLN A 246 -11.08 32.86 -13.57
CA GLN A 246 -10.75 31.64 -14.30
C GLN A 246 -9.23 31.45 -14.41
N ARG A 247 -8.49 32.50 -14.75
CA ARG A 247 -7.03 32.47 -14.80
C ARG A 247 -6.42 32.13 -13.44
N ALA A 248 -6.86 32.80 -12.38
CA ALA A 248 -6.35 32.52 -11.03
C ALA A 248 -6.70 31.10 -10.56
N ALA A 249 -7.87 30.57 -10.93
CA ALA A 249 -8.25 29.19 -10.63
C ALA A 249 -7.38 28.18 -11.39
N LEU A 250 -7.11 28.43 -12.68
CA LEU A 250 -6.25 27.60 -13.50
C LEU A 250 -4.82 27.57 -12.95
N GLU A 251 -4.24 28.73 -12.64
CA GLU A 251 -2.88 28.82 -12.08
C GLU A 251 -2.76 28.08 -10.74
N ARG A 252 -3.76 28.20 -9.86
CA ARG A 252 -3.78 27.41 -8.61
C ARG A 252 -3.86 25.92 -8.88
N GLY A 253 -4.76 25.50 -9.78
CA GLY A 253 -4.89 24.09 -10.14
C GLY A 253 -3.62 23.52 -10.75
N TYR A 254 -2.95 24.28 -11.62
CA TYR A 254 -1.65 23.91 -12.17
C TYR A 254 -0.59 23.77 -11.08
N ALA A 255 -0.46 24.75 -10.18
CA ALA A 255 0.49 24.70 -9.08
C ALA A 255 0.23 23.50 -8.15
N ASP A 256 -1.03 23.22 -7.83
CA ASP A 256 -1.43 22.09 -7.00
C ASP A 256 -1.07 20.75 -7.65
N VAL A 257 -1.34 20.60 -8.96
CA VAL A 257 -0.98 19.39 -9.72
C VAL A 257 0.54 19.21 -9.76
N ILE A 258 1.29 20.24 -10.16
CA ILE A 258 2.76 20.16 -10.23
C ILE A 258 3.37 19.80 -8.86
N ALA A 259 2.81 20.34 -7.76
CA ALA A 259 3.28 20.03 -6.42
C ALA A 259 2.96 18.59 -5.97
N SER A 260 1.90 17.96 -6.50
CA SER A 260 1.51 16.60 -6.13
C SER A 260 2.21 15.51 -6.95
N LEU A 261 2.55 15.79 -8.22
CA LEU A 261 3.14 14.81 -9.16
C LEU A 261 4.29 13.97 -8.58
N PRO A 262 5.27 14.54 -7.83
CA PRO A 262 6.37 13.73 -7.30
C PRO A 262 5.93 12.68 -6.27
N TYR A 263 4.70 12.75 -5.78
CA TYR A 263 4.14 11.89 -4.73
C TYR A 263 2.95 11.05 -5.23
N ASP A 264 2.66 11.13 -6.53
CA ASP A 264 1.70 10.26 -7.18
C ASP A 264 2.15 8.82 -7.05
N THR A 265 1.18 7.94 -6.81
CA THR A 265 1.42 6.54 -6.56
C THR A 265 1.97 5.88 -7.83
N ALA A 266 3.16 5.29 -7.75
CA ALA A 266 3.74 4.50 -8.83
C ALA A 266 3.20 3.06 -8.79
N HIS A 267 3.36 2.33 -9.89
CA HIS A 267 3.00 0.92 -9.93
C HIS A 267 3.82 0.10 -8.92
N THR A 268 3.15 -0.85 -8.28
CA THR A 268 3.78 -1.86 -7.45
C THR A 268 4.55 -2.80 -8.36
N ALA A 269 5.86 -2.88 -8.16
CA ALA A 269 6.71 -3.76 -8.95
C ALA A 269 6.32 -5.23 -8.76
N SER A 270 6.41 -5.99 -9.84
CA SER A 270 6.32 -7.44 -9.84
C SER A 270 7.46 -8.02 -10.66
N TRP A 271 7.88 -9.23 -10.31
CA TRP A 271 8.98 -9.94 -10.96
C TRP A 271 8.46 -11.22 -11.62
N ALA A 272 9.15 -11.69 -12.66
CA ALA A 272 8.82 -12.96 -13.26
C ALA A 272 9.03 -14.10 -12.25
N LEU A 273 8.03 -14.97 -12.09
CA LEU A 273 8.17 -16.18 -11.28
C LEU A 273 9.16 -17.14 -11.96
N PRO A 274 10.25 -17.55 -11.29
CA PRO A 274 11.15 -18.56 -11.82
C PRO A 274 10.40 -19.89 -12.06
N GLY A 275 10.54 -20.44 -13.27
CA GLY A 275 9.79 -21.63 -13.71
C GLY A 275 8.39 -21.34 -14.27
N GLY A 276 7.95 -20.07 -14.29
CA GLY A 276 6.74 -19.63 -14.99
C GLY A 276 5.45 -20.30 -14.48
N ALA A 277 4.50 -20.50 -15.39
CA ALA A 277 3.17 -21.02 -15.07
C ALA A 277 3.22 -22.42 -14.42
N ALA A 278 4.09 -23.32 -14.90
CA ALA A 278 4.22 -24.66 -14.33
C ALA A 278 4.65 -24.64 -12.85
N ALA A 279 5.60 -23.78 -12.49
CA ALA A 279 6.01 -23.63 -11.09
C ALA A 279 4.89 -23.05 -10.22
N TRP A 280 4.07 -22.16 -10.78
CA TRP A 280 2.88 -21.64 -10.11
C TRP A 280 1.85 -22.75 -9.88
N ASP A 281 1.54 -23.54 -10.91
CA ASP A 281 0.58 -24.66 -10.83
C ASP A 281 1.01 -25.71 -9.80
N ASP A 282 2.30 -26.05 -9.76
CA ASP A 282 2.86 -26.95 -8.75
C ASP A 282 2.71 -26.40 -7.32
N LEU A 283 2.86 -25.08 -7.12
CA LEU A 283 2.63 -24.44 -5.83
C LEU A 283 1.14 -24.45 -5.46
N ALA A 284 0.26 -24.13 -6.40
CA ALA A 284 -1.19 -24.15 -6.22
C ALA A 284 -1.69 -25.56 -5.86
N ALA A 285 -1.23 -26.59 -6.57
CA ALA A 285 -1.56 -27.98 -6.27
C ALA A 285 -1.12 -28.40 -4.87
N ARG A 286 0.12 -28.03 -4.46
CA ARG A 286 0.63 -28.32 -3.11
C ARG A 286 -0.11 -27.58 -2.00
N ALA A 287 -0.56 -26.36 -2.27
CA ALA A 287 -1.36 -25.58 -1.35
C ALA A 287 -2.83 -26.02 -1.29
N MET A 288 -3.22 -27.04 -2.09
CA MET A 288 -4.62 -27.42 -2.29
C MET A 288 -5.49 -26.20 -2.65
N PHE A 289 -4.93 -25.29 -3.45
CA PHE A 289 -5.66 -24.12 -3.91
C PHE A 289 -6.72 -24.58 -4.92
N GLN A 290 -7.95 -24.72 -4.44
CA GLN A 290 -9.10 -25.10 -5.27
C GLN A 290 -9.73 -23.85 -5.87
N PHE A 291 -9.95 -23.87 -7.17
CA PHE A 291 -10.77 -22.84 -7.79
C PHE A 291 -12.24 -23.09 -7.48
N PRO A 292 -13.06 -22.03 -7.34
CA PRO A 292 -14.51 -22.17 -7.27
C PRO A 292 -15.17 -22.82 -8.50
N ARG A 293 -14.40 -23.29 -9.49
CA ARG A 293 -14.88 -23.93 -10.73
C ARG A 293 -14.10 -25.20 -11.13
N ASP A 294 -13.30 -25.78 -10.23
CA ASP A 294 -12.71 -27.12 -10.42
C ASP A 294 -13.65 -28.25 -9.97
#